data_AF-A0A1L7BD90-F1
#
_entry.id   AF-A0A1L7BD90-F1
#
_cell.length_a   1.000
_cell.length_b   1.000
_cell.length_c   1.000
_cell.angle_alpha   90.00
_cell.angle_beta   90.00
_cell.angle_gamma   90.00
#
_symmetry.space_group_name_H-M   'P 1'
#
loop_
_entity.id
_entity.type
_entity.pdbx_description
1 polymer ?
#
loop_
_entity_poly.entity_id
_entity_poly.type
_entity_poly.pdbx_seq_one_letter_code
_entity_poly.pdbx_strand_id
1 'polypeptide(L)'
;MLNPYLLLFLSIFFGMLLGNLKIKNFKLGTSGTLFSGLFFGWLFPHFVSSEKSFQNTFNIFFQFSLILFVTSIGLIASKEIKEILKKYGMKFLILSLTITFSGFLLTVTFILILKLNPYNLIGVFSGSLTSSPGLATALESVNHTSEVVFGYTVGYIPGVLAVIFSIYLIPSIFKIKISQQKKLPENKKEAKEKTFNLLSYSLVIAIGIIIGNIPLNLGFSTIKLGITGGLLISSLTLGSIGNIGKINFSFNTDLLKNIQNLGLVMFLSSIGLKSGYKVIENFNGYSLILMVISLIIALFSIFIGFFLGKYVFKLDWEILAGAITGGMTSTPGLGAALESTKSNLAVAGYGATYPFALLGMVVFNKILTLLTF
;
A
#
# COMPACT_ATOMS: atom_id res chain seq x y z
N MET A 1 -19.07 -16.59 22.63
CA MET A 1 -17.70 -16.15 22.34
C MET A 1 -17.56 -16.00 20.84
N LEU A 2 -17.45 -14.77 20.32
CA LEU A 2 -17.10 -14.59 18.91
C LEU A 2 -15.65 -15.06 18.74
N ASN A 3 -15.30 -15.65 17.60
CA ASN A 3 -13.95 -16.13 17.34
C ASN A 3 -13.26 -15.16 16.35
N PRO A 4 -11.98 -14.78 16.54
CA PRO A 4 -11.27 -13.87 15.63
C PRO A 4 -11.29 -14.32 14.17
N TYR A 5 -11.16 -15.63 13.95
CA TYR A 5 -11.25 -16.24 12.62
C TYR A 5 -12.65 -16.04 12.03
N LEU A 6 -13.70 -16.29 12.81
CA LEU A 6 -15.08 -16.09 12.36
C LEU A 6 -15.33 -14.65 11.93
N LEU A 7 -14.86 -13.66 12.70
CA LEU A 7 -15.03 -12.25 12.35
C LEU A 7 -14.30 -11.88 11.06
N LEU A 8 -13.09 -12.41 10.84
CA LEU A 8 -12.35 -12.25 9.59
C LEU A 8 -13.09 -12.86 8.40
N PHE A 9 -13.62 -14.08 8.55
CA PHE A 9 -14.39 -14.75 7.50
C PHE A 9 -15.71 -14.05 7.19
N LEU A 10 -16.43 -13.56 8.21
CA LEU A 10 -17.62 -12.74 8.01
C LEU A 10 -17.30 -11.45 7.27
N SER A 11 -16.21 -10.77 7.67
CA SER A 11 -15.74 -9.58 6.98
C SER A 11 -15.41 -9.83 5.51
N ILE A 12 -14.71 -10.93 5.20
CA ILE A 12 -14.43 -11.33 3.80
C ILE A 12 -15.73 -11.66 3.07
N PHE A 13 -16.61 -12.48 3.65
CA PHE A 13 -17.85 -12.92 3.04
C PHE A 13 -18.76 -11.75 2.66
N PHE A 14 -19.13 -10.91 3.63
CA PHE A 14 -19.94 -9.73 3.38
C PHE A 14 -19.21 -8.69 2.53
N GLY A 15 -17.88 -8.62 2.63
CA GLY A 15 -17.05 -7.77 1.81
C GLY A 15 -17.06 -8.13 0.34
N MET A 16 -17.03 -9.42 0.03
CA MET A 16 -17.16 -9.92 -1.34
C MET A 16 -18.57 -9.71 -1.89
N LEU A 17 -19.61 -9.82 -1.05
CA LEU A 17 -20.99 -9.48 -1.43
C LEU A 17 -21.12 -7.99 -1.75
N LEU A 18 -20.65 -7.11 -0.86
CA LEU A 18 -20.60 -5.66 -1.06
C LEU A 18 -19.76 -5.31 -2.29
N GLY A 19 -18.63 -5.99 -2.47
CA GLY A 19 -17.73 -5.88 -3.61
C GLY A 19 -18.39 -6.19 -4.96
N ASN A 20 -19.40 -7.05 -4.94
CA ASN A 20 -20.17 -7.42 -6.12
C ASN A 20 -21.27 -6.43 -6.50
N LEU A 21 -21.65 -5.52 -5.59
CA LEU A 21 -22.61 -4.47 -5.89
C LEU A 21 -22.04 -3.52 -6.94
N LYS A 22 -22.82 -3.29 -7.99
CA LYS A 22 -22.47 -2.40 -9.10
C LYS A 22 -23.33 -1.14 -9.00
N ILE A 23 -22.68 0.00 -8.72
CA ILE A 23 -23.32 1.31 -8.73
C ILE A 23 -22.89 2.02 -10.01
N LYS A 24 -23.75 2.06 -11.03
CA LYS A 24 -23.43 2.58 -12.38
C LYS A 24 -22.18 1.88 -12.96
N ASN A 25 -21.10 2.64 -13.22
CA ASN A 25 -19.83 2.12 -13.76
C ASN A 25 -18.84 1.72 -12.66
N PHE A 26 -19.23 1.84 -11.39
CA PHE A 26 -18.37 1.58 -10.24
C PHE A 26 -18.69 0.21 -9.63
N LYS A 27 -17.65 -0.60 -9.44
CA LYS A 27 -17.70 -1.89 -8.73
C LYS A 27 -16.50 -1.92 -7.79
N LEU A 28 -16.76 -2.14 -6.50
CA LEU A 28 -15.72 -2.15 -5.46
C LEU A 28 -14.75 -3.34 -5.59
N GLY A 29 -15.22 -4.49 -6.08
CA GLY A 29 -14.39 -5.68 -6.16
C GLY A 29 -13.99 -6.19 -4.77
N THR A 30 -12.80 -6.80 -4.66
CA THR A 30 -12.19 -7.23 -3.40
C THR A 30 -11.96 -6.07 -2.43
N SER A 31 -11.87 -4.82 -2.91
CA SER A 31 -11.85 -3.64 -2.04
C SER A 31 -13.08 -3.55 -1.11
N GLY A 32 -14.19 -4.22 -1.44
CA GLY A 32 -15.34 -4.37 -0.55
C GLY A 32 -15.03 -5.04 0.79
N THR A 33 -14.00 -5.90 0.87
CA THR A 33 -13.60 -6.55 2.13
C THR A 33 -12.99 -5.58 3.13
N LEU A 34 -12.35 -4.50 2.66
CA LEU A 34 -11.88 -3.43 3.55
C LEU A 34 -13.06 -2.71 4.21
N PHE A 35 -14.11 -2.36 3.44
CA PHE A 35 -15.28 -1.65 3.98
C PHE A 35 -16.11 -2.52 4.91
N SER A 36 -16.28 -3.80 4.57
CA SER A 36 -16.89 -4.79 5.47
C SER A 36 -16.08 -4.94 6.77
N GLY A 37 -14.75 -5.01 6.67
CA GLY A 37 -13.88 -5.04 7.83
C GLY A 37 -14.00 -3.78 8.69
N LEU A 38 -14.05 -2.60 8.08
CA LEU A 38 -14.29 -1.34 8.79
C LEU A 38 -15.60 -1.40 9.57
N PHE A 39 -16.67 -1.85 8.93
CA PHE A 39 -17.98 -1.99 9.56
C PHE A 39 -17.96 -2.98 10.72
N PHE A 40 -17.39 -4.17 10.55
CA PHE A 40 -17.32 -5.17 11.61
C PHE A 40 -16.37 -4.80 12.74
N GLY A 41 -15.26 -4.11 12.44
CA GLY A 41 -14.35 -3.57 13.45
C GLY A 41 -15.00 -2.46 14.26
N TRP A 42 -15.86 -1.66 13.62
CA TRP A 42 -16.71 -0.67 14.28
C TRP A 42 -17.85 -1.31 15.08
N LEU A 43 -18.47 -2.39 14.59
CA LEU A 43 -19.60 -3.03 15.26
C LEU A 43 -19.18 -3.80 16.53
N PHE A 44 -17.96 -4.34 16.56
CA PHE A 44 -17.45 -5.15 17.66
C PHE A 44 -16.14 -4.62 18.26
N PRO A 45 -16.09 -3.35 18.74
CA PRO A 45 -14.84 -2.71 19.13
C PRO A 45 -14.21 -3.36 20.36
N HIS A 46 -15.03 -3.73 21.36
CA HIS A 46 -14.54 -4.38 22.59
C HIS A 46 -13.93 -5.76 22.31
N PHE A 47 -14.42 -6.48 21.32
CA PHE A 47 -13.86 -7.77 20.95
C PHE A 47 -12.51 -7.62 20.23
N VAL A 48 -12.39 -6.58 19.41
CA VAL A 48 -11.17 -6.29 18.66
C VAL A 48 -10.07 -5.69 19.57
N SER A 49 -10.43 -4.86 20.56
CA SER A 49 -9.47 -4.17 21.41
C SER A 49 -9.10 -4.91 22.70
N SER A 50 -10.02 -5.63 23.34
CA SER A 50 -9.81 -6.18 24.70
C SER A 50 -9.04 -7.49 24.74
N GLU A 51 -9.09 -8.32 23.69
CA GLU A 51 -8.39 -9.60 23.67
C GLU A 51 -7.01 -9.49 23.03
N LYS A 52 -5.95 -9.58 23.85
CA LYS A 52 -4.56 -9.74 23.35
C LYS A 52 -4.43 -10.90 22.36
N SER A 53 -5.18 -11.98 22.57
CA SER A 53 -5.28 -13.13 21.65
C SER A 53 -5.81 -12.72 20.28
N PHE A 54 -6.84 -11.87 20.23
CA PHE A 54 -7.41 -11.33 19.00
C PHE A 54 -6.39 -10.47 18.25
N GLN A 55 -5.72 -9.53 18.92
CA GLN A 55 -4.73 -8.66 18.27
C GLN A 55 -3.55 -9.44 17.69
N ASN A 56 -3.07 -10.47 18.39
CA ASN A 56 -1.96 -11.30 17.92
C ASN A 56 -2.37 -12.13 16.70
N THR A 57 -3.52 -12.79 16.78
CA THR A 57 -4.11 -13.56 15.66
C THR A 57 -4.25 -12.66 14.43
N PHE A 58 -4.81 -11.47 14.62
CA PHE A 58 -5.00 -10.49 13.56
C PHE A 58 -3.68 -10.07 12.90
N ASN A 59 -2.63 -9.78 13.69
CA ASN A 59 -1.34 -9.38 13.14
C ASN A 59 -0.69 -10.51 12.33
N ILE A 60 -0.84 -11.76 12.77
CA ILE A 60 -0.38 -12.94 12.03
C ILE A 60 -1.13 -13.04 10.69
N PHE A 61 -2.46 -12.91 10.68
CA PHE A 61 -3.25 -12.91 9.44
C PHE A 61 -2.86 -11.78 8.51
N PHE A 62 -2.70 -10.57 9.05
CA PHE A 62 -2.29 -9.41 8.29
C PHE A 62 -0.94 -9.65 7.60
N GLN A 63 0.07 -10.14 8.33
CA GLN A 63 1.39 -10.41 7.76
C GLN A 63 1.34 -11.57 6.75
N PHE A 64 0.67 -12.66 7.08
CA PHE A 64 0.53 -13.81 6.20
C PHE A 64 -0.15 -13.44 4.88
N SER A 65 -1.27 -12.74 4.94
CA SER A 65 -2.02 -12.29 3.77
C SER A 65 -1.23 -11.29 2.92
N LEU A 66 -0.53 -10.34 3.56
CA LEU A 66 0.39 -9.42 2.90
C LEU A 66 1.51 -10.19 2.18
N ILE A 67 2.12 -11.19 2.81
CA ILE A 67 3.18 -12.00 2.22
C ILE A 67 2.68 -12.71 0.96
N LEU A 68 1.52 -13.38 1.03
CA LEU A 68 0.92 -14.08 -0.11
C LEU A 68 0.60 -13.11 -1.26
N PHE A 69 -0.03 -11.98 -0.94
CA PHE A 69 -0.40 -10.97 -1.91
C PHE A 69 0.83 -10.38 -2.62
N VAL A 70 1.79 -9.86 -1.85
CA VAL A 70 2.94 -9.11 -2.37
C VAL A 70 3.93 -10.02 -3.09
N THR A 71 4.12 -11.25 -2.63
CA THR A 71 5.01 -12.20 -3.31
C THR A 71 4.44 -12.60 -4.67
N SER A 72 3.15 -12.97 -4.70
CA SER A 72 2.51 -13.42 -5.93
C SER A 72 2.51 -12.32 -6.99
N ILE A 73 2.20 -11.10 -6.57
CA ILE A 73 2.09 -9.99 -7.50
C ILE A 73 3.46 -9.55 -8.06
N GLY A 74 4.49 -9.53 -7.22
CA GLY A 74 5.84 -9.20 -7.70
C GLY A 74 6.39 -10.27 -8.64
N LEU A 75 6.09 -11.55 -8.40
CA LEU A 75 6.45 -12.63 -9.33
C LEU A 75 5.73 -12.49 -10.68
N ILE A 76 4.44 -12.12 -10.68
CA ILE A 76 3.68 -11.85 -11.90
C ILE A 76 4.32 -10.70 -12.71
N ALA A 77 4.68 -9.61 -12.04
CA ALA A 77 5.20 -8.39 -12.68
C ALA A 77 6.70 -8.45 -13.04
N SER A 78 7.42 -9.45 -12.53
CA SER A 78 8.87 -9.62 -12.71
C SER A 78 9.32 -9.66 -14.17
N LYS A 79 8.46 -10.11 -15.09
CA LYS A 79 8.76 -10.18 -16.52
C LYS A 79 8.94 -8.81 -17.17
N GLU A 80 8.23 -7.80 -16.69
CA GLU A 80 8.12 -6.49 -17.34
C GLU A 80 9.00 -5.42 -16.65
N ILE A 81 9.43 -5.70 -15.41
CA ILE A 81 10.07 -4.69 -14.54
C ILE A 81 11.38 -4.12 -15.12
N LYS A 82 12.20 -4.94 -15.79
CA LYS A 82 13.50 -4.51 -16.33
C LYS A 82 13.33 -3.47 -17.43
N GLU A 83 12.41 -3.70 -18.35
CA GLU A 83 12.10 -2.77 -19.45
C GLU A 83 11.46 -1.49 -18.91
N ILE A 84 10.53 -1.63 -17.95
CA ILE A 84 9.84 -0.51 -17.31
C ILE A 84 10.81 0.39 -16.54
N LEU A 85 11.72 -0.18 -15.75
CA LEU A 85 12.74 0.58 -15.03
C LEU A 85 13.71 1.27 -15.99
N LYS A 86 14.16 0.59 -17.06
CA LYS A 86 15.03 1.20 -18.07
C LYS A 86 14.34 2.37 -18.78
N LYS A 87 13.04 2.25 -19.06
CA LYS A 87 12.27 3.26 -19.79
C LYS A 87 11.82 4.43 -18.93
N TYR A 88 11.46 4.18 -17.67
CA TYR A 88 10.76 5.15 -16.82
C TYR A 88 11.42 5.40 -15.46
N GLY A 89 12.57 4.78 -15.15
CA GLY A 89 13.18 4.83 -13.81
C GLY A 89 13.34 6.23 -13.22
N MET A 90 13.90 7.18 -13.99
CA MET A 90 14.05 8.57 -13.52
C MET A 90 12.71 9.28 -13.31
N LYS A 91 11.71 8.99 -14.16
CA LYS A 91 10.35 9.52 -13.99
C LYS A 91 9.71 9.01 -12.70
N PHE A 92 9.93 7.75 -12.34
CA PHE A 92 9.42 7.18 -11.08
C PHE A 92 10.12 7.77 -9.84
N LEU A 93 11.42 8.00 -9.91
CA LEU A 93 12.15 8.71 -8.85
C LEU A 93 11.57 10.12 -8.65
N ILE A 94 11.45 10.91 -9.71
CA ILE A 94 10.92 12.28 -9.59
C ILE A 94 9.47 12.27 -9.11
N LEU A 95 8.65 11.35 -9.64
CA LEU A 95 7.24 11.24 -9.28
C LEU A 95 7.05 10.91 -7.79
N SER A 96 7.77 9.91 -7.27
CA SER A 96 7.68 9.50 -5.87
C SER A 96 8.19 10.57 -4.90
N LEU A 97 9.30 11.24 -5.22
CA LEU A 97 9.79 12.38 -4.43
C LEU A 97 8.81 13.56 -4.48
N THR A 98 8.16 13.80 -5.62
CA THR A 98 7.16 14.88 -5.72
C THR A 98 5.93 14.58 -4.88
N ILE A 99 5.41 13.36 -4.92
CA ILE A 99 4.26 12.94 -4.10
C ILE A 99 4.58 13.12 -2.62
N THR A 100 5.72 12.59 -2.15
CA THR A 100 6.13 12.70 -0.74
C THR A 100 6.42 14.14 -0.32
N PHE A 101 7.08 14.92 -1.18
CA PHE A 101 7.35 16.34 -0.93
C PHE A 101 6.07 17.18 -0.86
N SER A 102 5.08 16.90 -1.71
CA SER A 102 3.80 17.62 -1.69
C SER A 102 3.03 17.40 -0.38
N GLY A 103 3.05 16.18 0.15
CA GLY A 103 2.46 15.88 1.45
C GLY A 103 3.19 16.59 2.59
N PHE A 104 4.53 16.63 2.52
CA PHE A 104 5.36 17.37 3.46
C PHE A 104 5.03 18.86 3.46
N LEU A 105 5.01 19.49 2.28
CA LEU A 105 4.76 20.92 2.14
C LEU A 105 3.38 21.32 2.68
N LEU A 106 2.37 20.49 2.41
CA LEU A 106 1.03 20.74 2.92
C LEU A 106 0.95 20.56 4.44
N THR A 107 1.70 19.60 5.00
CA THR A 107 1.79 19.42 6.44
C THR A 107 2.45 20.61 7.13
N VAL A 108 3.57 21.12 6.58
CA VAL A 108 4.23 22.35 7.07
C VAL A 108 3.24 23.51 7.07
N THR A 109 2.48 23.67 5.99
CA THR A 109 1.45 24.72 5.88
C THR A 109 0.41 24.60 7.00
N PHE A 110 -0.06 23.39 7.30
CA PHE A 110 -1.01 23.18 8.40
C PHE A 110 -0.40 23.42 9.79
N ILE A 111 0.87 23.07 10.01
CA ILE A 111 1.58 23.38 11.26
C ILE A 111 1.60 24.88 11.50
N LEU A 112 1.93 25.67 10.46
CA LEU A 112 2.03 27.13 10.55
C LEU A 112 0.68 27.82 10.74
N ILE A 113 -0.39 27.30 10.12
CA ILE A 113 -1.71 27.96 10.10
C ILE A 113 -2.60 27.51 11.26
N LEU A 114 -2.69 26.21 11.54
CA LEU A 114 -3.78 25.66 12.36
C LEU A 114 -3.53 25.67 13.87
N LYS A 115 -2.34 26.11 14.34
CA LYS A 115 -1.96 26.13 15.77
C LYS A 115 -2.29 24.81 16.51
N LEU A 116 -2.28 23.69 15.79
CA LEU A 116 -2.50 22.36 16.36
C LEU A 116 -1.18 21.82 16.92
N ASN A 117 -1.27 20.80 17.78
CA ASN A 117 -0.08 20.10 18.25
C ASN A 117 0.70 19.53 17.04
N PRO A 118 1.95 19.95 16.82
CA PRO A 118 2.67 19.58 15.62
C PRO A 118 3.20 18.14 15.65
N TYR A 119 3.34 17.51 16.83
CA TYR A 119 3.60 16.07 16.93
C TYR A 119 2.48 15.26 16.28
N ASN A 120 1.22 15.66 16.50
CA ASN A 120 0.07 15.02 15.85
C ASN A 120 0.12 15.22 14.34
N LEU A 121 0.54 16.39 13.84
CA LEU A 121 0.65 16.66 12.40
C LEU A 121 1.79 15.89 11.73
N ILE A 122 2.93 15.70 12.41
CA ILE A 122 4.01 14.81 11.96
C ILE A 122 3.48 13.36 11.82
N GLY A 123 2.70 12.91 12.80
CA GLY A 123 1.99 11.64 12.72
C GLY A 123 1.03 11.57 11.53
N VAL A 124 0.21 12.60 11.34
CA VAL A 124 -0.76 12.70 10.24
C VAL A 124 -0.08 12.69 8.87
N PHE A 125 1.09 13.31 8.72
CA PHE A 125 1.88 13.23 7.48
C PHE A 125 2.23 11.77 7.15
N SER A 126 2.80 11.05 8.11
CA SER A 126 3.13 9.63 7.92
C SER A 126 1.88 8.76 7.69
N GLY A 127 0.77 9.06 8.37
CA GLY A 127 -0.50 8.35 8.21
C GLY A 127 -1.16 8.60 6.86
N SER A 128 -1.27 9.85 6.42
CA SER A 128 -1.90 10.25 5.15
C SER A 128 -1.21 9.64 3.94
N LEU A 129 0.13 9.54 3.96
CA LEU A 129 0.94 8.85 2.97
C LEU A 129 1.20 7.37 3.34
N THR A 130 0.47 6.81 4.30
CA THR A 130 0.47 5.39 4.69
C THR A 130 1.86 4.76 4.96
N SER A 131 2.82 5.56 5.41
CA SER A 131 4.23 5.17 5.50
C SER A 131 4.66 4.83 6.93
N SER A 132 4.75 3.54 7.24
CA SER A 132 5.29 3.05 8.52
C SER A 132 6.77 3.42 8.73
N PRO A 133 7.66 3.39 7.72
CA PRO A 133 9.03 3.85 7.89
C PRO A 133 9.12 5.37 8.19
N GLY A 134 8.24 6.18 7.60
CA GLY A 134 8.11 7.60 7.95
C GLY A 134 7.75 7.80 9.43
N LEU A 135 6.78 7.02 9.93
CA LEU A 135 6.44 7.02 11.36
C LEU A 135 7.64 6.65 12.24
N ALA A 136 8.39 5.60 11.88
CA ALA A 136 9.56 5.18 12.66
C ALA A 136 10.59 6.32 12.77
N THR A 137 10.91 7.00 11.66
CA THR A 137 11.81 8.16 11.66
C THR A 137 11.31 9.31 12.52
N ALA A 138 10.00 9.58 12.48
CA ALA A 138 9.39 10.59 13.33
C ALA A 138 9.56 10.24 14.82
N LEU A 139 9.28 9.00 15.20
CA LEU A 139 9.40 8.53 16.60
C LEU A 139 10.83 8.52 17.11
N GLU A 140 11.82 8.25 16.25
CA GLU A 140 13.25 8.34 16.61
C GLU A 140 13.72 9.79 16.82
N SER A 141 12.98 10.76 16.32
CA SER A 141 13.37 12.18 16.31
C SER A 141 12.68 13.02 17.37
N VAL A 142 11.74 12.46 18.15
CA VAL A 142 10.96 13.21 19.15
C VAL A 142 10.77 12.43 20.44
N ASN A 143 10.63 13.15 21.56
CA ASN A 143 10.30 12.53 22.86
C ASN A 143 8.78 12.26 23.02
N HIS A 144 7.93 13.05 22.36
CA HIS A 144 6.46 12.96 22.39
C HIS A 144 5.93 11.90 21.42
N THR A 145 6.24 10.64 21.71
CA THR A 145 5.92 9.51 20.81
C THR A 145 4.43 9.19 20.75
N SER A 146 3.69 9.39 21.84
CA SER A 146 2.25 9.09 21.93
C SER A 146 1.42 9.93 20.95
N GLU A 147 1.72 11.23 20.86
CA GLU A 147 1.07 12.20 19.98
C GLU A 147 1.33 11.87 18.51
N VAL A 148 2.57 11.53 18.16
CA VAL A 148 2.89 11.10 16.78
C VAL A 148 2.16 9.81 16.42
N VAL A 149 2.13 8.81 17.32
CA VAL A 149 1.41 7.54 17.09
C VAL A 149 -0.10 7.80 16.94
N PHE A 150 -0.66 8.70 17.73
CA PHE A 150 -2.05 9.12 17.63
C PHE A 150 -2.35 9.75 16.27
N GLY A 151 -1.56 10.75 15.86
CA GLY A 151 -1.70 11.40 14.55
C GLY A 151 -1.59 10.42 13.38
N TYR A 152 -0.64 9.50 13.43
CA TYR A 152 -0.50 8.44 12.42
C TYR A 152 -1.73 7.53 12.39
N THR A 153 -2.21 7.10 13.55
CA THR A 153 -3.36 6.20 13.64
C THR A 153 -4.61 6.85 13.06
N VAL A 154 -4.86 8.12 13.38
CA VAL A 154 -6.00 8.88 12.88
C VAL A 154 -5.86 9.17 11.38
N GLY A 155 -4.65 9.48 10.91
CA GLY A 155 -4.40 9.80 9.50
C GLY A 155 -4.31 8.61 8.55
N TYR A 156 -3.97 7.42 9.04
CA TYR A 156 -3.79 6.24 8.19
C TYR A 156 -5.07 5.87 7.41
N ILE A 157 -6.23 5.95 8.07
CA ILE A 157 -7.51 5.52 7.50
C ILE A 157 -7.95 6.47 6.37
N PRO A 158 -8.03 7.81 6.57
CA PRO A 158 -8.28 8.73 5.48
C PRO A 158 -7.28 8.60 4.34
N GLY A 159 -6.00 8.36 4.63
CA GLY A 159 -4.96 8.12 3.61
C GLY A 159 -5.27 6.91 2.73
N VAL A 160 -5.56 5.76 3.33
CA VAL A 160 -5.95 4.53 2.59
C VAL A 160 -7.20 4.76 1.76
N LEU A 161 -8.24 5.37 2.34
CA LEU A 161 -9.48 5.67 1.63
C LEU A 161 -9.26 6.62 0.46
N ALA A 162 -8.48 7.69 0.66
CA ALA A 162 -8.15 8.66 -0.38
C ALA A 162 -7.49 7.98 -1.59
N VAL A 163 -6.52 7.10 -1.35
CA VAL A 163 -5.85 6.37 -2.42
C VAL A 163 -6.82 5.44 -3.16
N ILE A 164 -7.57 4.60 -2.44
CA ILE A 164 -8.52 3.66 -3.05
C ILE A 164 -9.55 4.41 -3.90
N PHE A 165 -10.21 5.43 -3.35
CA PHE A 165 -11.21 6.19 -4.09
C PHE A 165 -10.60 6.94 -5.26
N SER A 166 -9.42 7.56 -5.11
CA SER A 166 -8.77 8.29 -6.21
C SER A 166 -8.45 7.38 -7.38
N ILE A 167 -8.01 6.15 -7.14
CA ILE A 167 -7.73 5.17 -8.19
C ILE A 167 -8.96 4.81 -9.01
N TYR A 168 -10.14 4.76 -8.40
CA TYR A 168 -11.39 4.54 -9.14
C TYR A 168 -11.99 5.82 -9.74
N LEU A 169 -11.87 6.96 -9.06
CA LEU A 169 -12.51 8.21 -9.46
C LEU A 169 -11.74 8.94 -10.55
N ILE A 170 -10.41 9.03 -10.49
CA ILE A 170 -9.59 9.73 -11.48
C ILE A 170 -9.87 9.24 -12.92
N PRO A 171 -9.82 7.94 -13.24
CA PRO A 171 -10.07 7.50 -14.62
C PRO A 171 -11.51 7.78 -15.07
N SER A 172 -12.47 7.76 -14.15
CA SER A 172 -13.87 8.11 -14.42
C SER A 172 -14.05 9.60 -14.71
N ILE A 173 -13.48 10.48 -13.87
CA ILE A 173 -13.58 11.95 -13.97
C ILE A 173 -12.86 12.44 -15.23
N PHE A 174 -11.62 11.98 -15.46
CA PHE A 174 -10.80 12.42 -16.58
C PHE A 174 -11.04 11.59 -17.86
N LYS A 175 -12.06 10.72 -17.87
CA LYS A 175 -12.43 9.85 -19.00
C LYS A 175 -11.22 9.11 -19.60
N ILE A 176 -10.35 8.60 -18.73
CA ILE A 176 -9.13 7.93 -19.15
C ILE A 176 -9.48 6.54 -19.66
N LYS A 177 -9.10 6.25 -20.91
CA LYS A 177 -9.24 4.91 -21.45
C LYS A 177 -8.26 3.99 -20.74
N ILE A 178 -8.80 3.05 -19.96
CA ILE A 178 -8.05 1.92 -19.46
C ILE A 178 -7.88 1.00 -20.67
N SER A 179 -6.67 0.94 -21.20
CA SER A 179 -6.34 -0.04 -22.22
C SER A 179 -6.43 -1.39 -21.54
N GLN A 180 -7.50 -2.13 -21.84
CA GLN A 180 -7.49 -3.55 -21.55
C GLN A 180 -6.28 -4.08 -22.31
N GLN A 181 -5.25 -4.52 -21.59
CA GLN A 181 -4.09 -5.13 -22.19
C GLN A 181 -4.62 -6.15 -23.21
N LYS A 182 -4.36 -5.89 -24.50
CA LYS A 182 -4.29 -6.98 -25.48
C LYS A 182 -3.35 -7.97 -24.80
N LYS A 183 -3.83 -9.18 -24.49
CA LYS A 183 -2.98 -10.29 -24.11
C LYS A 183 -1.79 -10.21 -25.08
N LEU A 184 -0.61 -9.81 -24.59
CA LEU A 184 0.60 -9.94 -25.42
C LEU A 184 0.58 -11.40 -25.86
N PRO A 185 0.78 -11.69 -27.16
CA PRO A 185 0.77 -13.06 -27.61
C PRO A 185 1.71 -13.82 -26.70
N GLU A 186 1.15 -14.74 -25.90
CA GLU A 186 1.94 -15.71 -25.17
C GLU A 186 2.88 -16.26 -26.22
N ASN A 187 4.16 -15.95 -26.09
CA ASN A 187 5.14 -16.63 -26.88
C ASN A 187 4.92 -18.09 -26.49
N LYS A 188 4.34 -18.88 -27.40
CA LYS A 188 3.87 -20.28 -27.20
C LYS A 188 4.99 -21.26 -26.80
N LYS A 189 6.14 -20.73 -26.38
CA LYS A 189 7.29 -21.43 -25.79
C LYS A 189 7.35 -21.32 -24.26
N GLU A 190 6.39 -20.69 -23.59
CA GLU A 190 6.29 -20.78 -22.12
C GLU A 190 5.65 -22.10 -21.69
N ALA A 191 6.52 -23.11 -21.64
CA ALA A 191 6.60 -24.23 -20.72
C ALA A 191 5.29 -24.87 -20.20
N LYS A 192 5.12 -26.16 -20.57
CA LYS A 192 4.46 -27.23 -19.80
C LYS A 192 4.14 -26.83 -18.36
N GLU A 193 2.88 -27.00 -17.94
CA GLU A 193 2.38 -26.84 -16.57
C GLU A 193 3.49 -27.02 -15.52
N LYS A 194 4.15 -25.91 -15.17
CA LYS A 194 5.20 -25.94 -14.14
C LYS A 194 4.47 -26.08 -12.83
N THR A 195 4.64 -27.24 -12.18
CA THR A 195 4.16 -27.49 -10.83
C THR A 195 4.57 -26.35 -9.91
N PHE A 196 3.67 -25.92 -9.03
CA PHE A 196 3.97 -24.86 -8.07
C PHE A 196 5.08 -25.33 -7.13
N ASN A 197 6.31 -24.83 -7.37
CA ASN A 197 7.46 -25.22 -6.57
C ASN A 197 7.44 -24.46 -5.25
N LEU A 198 6.89 -25.10 -4.21
CA LEU A 198 6.77 -24.51 -2.88
C LEU A 198 8.12 -24.09 -2.30
N LEU A 199 9.20 -24.83 -2.58
CA LEU A 199 10.56 -24.49 -2.15
C LEU A 199 11.04 -23.18 -2.80
N SER A 200 10.77 -23.00 -4.10
CA SER A 200 11.16 -21.77 -4.80
C SER A 200 10.36 -20.57 -4.30
N TYR A 201 9.05 -20.76 -4.07
CA TYR A 201 8.18 -19.72 -3.53
C TYR A 201 8.56 -19.33 -2.08
N SER A 202 8.87 -20.32 -1.23
CA SER A 202 9.32 -20.05 0.15
C SER A 202 10.68 -19.38 0.21
N LEU A 203 11.60 -19.70 -0.72
CA LEU A 203 12.88 -18.98 -0.85
C LEU A 203 12.70 -17.52 -1.22
N VAL A 204 11.79 -17.20 -2.15
CA VAL A 204 11.45 -15.80 -2.48
C VAL A 204 10.95 -15.06 -1.23
N ILE A 205 10.07 -15.69 -0.46
CA ILE A 205 9.56 -15.09 0.78
C ILE A 205 10.68 -14.90 1.80
N ALA A 206 11.50 -15.92 2.05
CA ALA A 206 12.57 -15.88 3.03
C ALA A 206 13.59 -14.78 2.69
N ILE A 207 14.06 -14.75 1.43
CA ILE A 207 14.98 -13.72 0.94
C ILE A 207 14.33 -12.34 1.03
N GLY A 208 13.05 -12.20 0.67
CA GLY A 208 12.35 -10.94 0.75
C GLY A 208 12.19 -10.41 2.17
N ILE A 209 11.88 -11.26 3.15
CA ILE A 209 11.81 -10.87 4.57
C ILE A 209 13.20 -10.47 5.07
N ILE A 210 14.26 -11.20 4.69
CA ILE A 210 15.64 -10.84 5.04
C ILE A 210 15.97 -9.45 4.49
N ILE A 211 15.82 -9.24 3.17
CA ILE A 211 16.09 -7.95 2.51
C ILE A 211 15.27 -6.82 3.15
N GLY A 212 13.99 -7.07 3.43
CA GLY A 212 13.09 -6.08 4.03
C GLY A 212 13.50 -5.62 5.42
N ASN A 213 14.20 -6.48 6.17
CA ASN A 213 14.65 -6.22 7.53
C ASN A 213 16.07 -5.66 7.63
N ILE A 214 16.84 -5.62 6.53
CA ILE A 214 18.17 -5.01 6.52
C ILE A 214 18.02 -3.51 6.84
N PRO A 215 18.64 -3.03 7.94
CA PRO A 215 18.67 -1.60 8.24
C PRO A 215 19.61 -0.89 7.27
N LEU A 216 19.09 0.10 6.56
CA LEU A 216 19.86 1.00 5.70
C LEU A 216 20.15 2.27 6.51
N ASN A 217 21.42 2.43 6.89
CA ASN A 217 21.87 3.61 7.63
C ASN A 217 22.15 4.76 6.65
N LEU A 218 21.34 5.80 6.71
CA LEU A 218 21.55 7.03 5.92
C LEU A 218 22.42 8.07 6.67
N GLY A 219 23.01 7.70 7.81
CA GLY A 219 23.76 8.59 8.69
C GLY A 219 22.90 9.40 9.65
N PHE A 220 21.71 9.86 9.23
CA PHE A 220 20.79 10.66 10.06
C PHE A 220 19.55 9.90 10.57
N SER A 221 19.28 8.72 10.02
CA SER A 221 18.18 7.83 10.42
C SER A 221 18.39 6.43 9.83
N THR A 222 17.76 5.44 10.44
CA THR A 222 17.77 4.06 9.92
C THR A 222 16.48 3.77 9.16
N ILE A 223 16.60 3.29 7.92
CA ILE A 223 15.44 2.89 7.10
C ILE A 223 15.39 1.37 6.98
N LYS A 224 14.20 0.81 7.17
CA LYS A 224 13.89 -0.56 6.73
C LYS A 224 12.91 -0.49 5.57
N LEU A 225 13.14 -1.29 4.53
CA LEU A 225 12.20 -1.43 3.40
C LEU A 225 10.86 -2.06 3.84
N GLY A 226 10.91 -2.83 4.93
CA GLY A 226 9.79 -3.57 5.48
C GLY A 226 9.48 -4.82 4.65
N ILE A 227 8.55 -5.63 5.17
CA ILE A 227 8.13 -6.90 4.54
C ILE A 227 7.67 -6.64 3.09
N THR A 228 6.81 -5.63 2.86
CA THR A 228 6.32 -5.29 1.52
C THR A 228 7.46 -4.97 0.54
N GLY A 229 8.38 -4.08 0.92
CA GLY A 229 9.49 -3.66 0.05
C GLY A 229 10.45 -4.81 -0.24
N GLY A 230 10.83 -5.56 0.78
CA GLY A 230 11.73 -6.70 0.63
C GLY A 230 11.15 -7.83 -0.22
N LEU A 231 9.87 -8.17 -0.01
CA LEU A 231 9.17 -9.16 -0.84
C LEU A 231 9.06 -8.72 -2.30
N LEU A 232 8.76 -7.44 -2.58
CA LEU A 232 8.74 -6.92 -3.94
C LEU A 232 10.11 -7.01 -4.61
N ILE A 233 11.17 -6.57 -3.95
CA ILE A 233 12.52 -6.64 -4.51
C ILE A 233 12.90 -8.10 -4.80
N SER A 234 12.67 -9.01 -3.84
CA SER A 234 13.00 -10.43 -4.01
C SER A 234 12.19 -11.07 -5.14
N SER A 235 10.88 -10.89 -5.15
CA SER A 235 9.99 -11.48 -6.16
C SER A 235 10.21 -10.91 -7.57
N LEU A 236 10.42 -9.59 -7.71
CA LEU A 236 10.75 -8.96 -8.99
C LEU A 236 12.12 -9.44 -9.49
N THR A 237 13.13 -9.49 -8.62
CA THR A 237 14.49 -9.88 -9.00
C THR A 237 14.56 -11.35 -9.36
N LEU A 238 14.16 -12.25 -8.44
CA LEU A 238 14.23 -13.70 -8.66
C LEU A 238 13.30 -14.17 -9.77
N GLY A 239 12.10 -13.58 -9.87
CA GLY A 239 11.19 -13.84 -10.98
C GLY A 239 11.76 -13.42 -12.33
N SER A 240 12.48 -12.28 -12.40
CA SER A 240 13.11 -11.80 -13.64
C SER A 240 14.31 -12.63 -14.07
N ILE A 241 15.04 -13.23 -13.11
CA ILE A 241 16.17 -14.14 -13.37
C ILE A 241 15.66 -15.48 -13.93
N GLY A 242 14.48 -15.92 -13.49
CA GLY A 242 13.82 -17.13 -13.98
C GLY A 242 14.38 -18.41 -13.36
N ASN A 243 15.61 -18.81 -13.68
CA ASN A 243 16.23 -20.03 -13.12
C ASN A 243 17.59 -19.73 -12.50
N ILE A 244 17.86 -20.29 -11.32
CA ILE A 244 19.19 -20.27 -10.69
C ILE A 244 19.62 -21.71 -10.43
N GLY A 245 20.54 -22.23 -11.25
CA GLY A 245 20.94 -23.64 -11.19
C GLY A 245 19.76 -24.58 -11.41
N LYS A 246 19.45 -25.41 -10.40
CA LYS A 246 18.32 -26.37 -10.42
C LYS A 246 16.99 -25.78 -9.90
N ILE A 247 16.99 -24.57 -9.35
CA ILE A 247 15.82 -23.93 -8.74
C ILE A 247 15.11 -23.05 -9.78
N ASN A 248 13.80 -23.21 -9.91
CA ASN A 248 12.97 -22.51 -10.89
C ASN A 248 12.06 -21.48 -10.20
N PHE A 249 12.24 -20.20 -10.54
CA PHE A 249 11.45 -19.07 -10.05
C PHE A 249 10.40 -18.58 -11.06
N SER A 250 10.15 -19.34 -12.12
CA SER A 250 9.03 -19.12 -13.04
C SER A 250 7.84 -19.95 -12.62
N PHE A 251 6.74 -19.30 -12.28
CA PHE A 251 5.52 -19.93 -11.79
C PHE A 251 4.38 -19.83 -12.82
N ASN A 252 3.38 -20.69 -12.68
CA ASN A 252 2.12 -20.54 -13.40
C ASN A 252 1.42 -19.25 -12.95
N THR A 253 1.12 -18.37 -13.90
CA THR A 253 0.56 -17.03 -13.64
C THR A 253 -0.85 -17.07 -13.09
N ASP A 254 -1.66 -18.06 -13.46
CA ASP A 254 -3.03 -18.20 -12.97
C ASP A 254 -3.08 -18.71 -11.51
N LEU A 255 -2.17 -19.62 -11.15
CA LEU A 255 -1.98 -19.99 -9.74
C LEU A 255 -1.54 -18.79 -8.90
N LEU A 256 -0.58 -18.00 -9.39
CA LEU A 256 -0.16 -16.78 -8.70
C LEU A 256 -1.31 -15.77 -8.55
N LYS A 257 -2.15 -15.57 -9.57
CA LYS A 257 -3.34 -14.70 -9.47
C LYS A 257 -4.33 -15.18 -8.42
N ASN A 258 -4.52 -16.50 -8.28
CA ASN A 258 -5.38 -17.06 -7.25
C ASN A 258 -4.82 -16.80 -5.84
N ILE A 259 -3.52 -17.03 -5.63
CA ILE A 259 -2.84 -16.74 -4.36
C ILE A 259 -2.87 -15.23 -4.07
N GLN A 260 -2.64 -14.40 -5.09
CA GLN A 260 -2.72 -12.94 -5.01
C GLN A 260 -4.11 -12.49 -4.54
N ASN A 261 -5.18 -12.95 -5.19
CA ASN A 261 -6.54 -12.56 -4.84
C ASN A 261 -6.91 -13.00 -3.42
N LEU A 262 -6.54 -14.22 -3.05
CA LEU A 262 -6.75 -14.76 -1.71
C LEU A 262 -6.00 -13.94 -0.65
N GLY A 263 -4.72 -13.62 -0.91
CA GLY A 263 -3.94 -12.71 -0.07
C GLY A 263 -4.58 -11.32 0.03
N LEU A 264 -5.03 -10.75 -1.09
CA LEU A 264 -5.60 -9.41 -1.15
C LEU A 264 -6.89 -9.30 -0.32
N VAL A 265 -7.84 -10.23 -0.47
CA VAL A 265 -9.12 -10.19 0.27
C VAL A 265 -8.91 -10.29 1.78
N MET A 266 -8.00 -11.17 2.22
CA MET A 266 -7.66 -11.34 3.63
C MET A 266 -6.94 -10.10 4.16
N PHE A 267 -5.99 -9.57 3.40
CA PHE A 267 -5.22 -8.38 3.76
C PHE A 267 -6.10 -7.14 3.95
N LEU A 268 -6.99 -6.89 2.98
CA LEU A 268 -7.92 -5.76 3.02
C LEU A 268 -8.95 -5.91 4.14
N SER A 269 -9.51 -7.12 4.32
CA SER A 269 -10.41 -7.44 5.44
C SER A 269 -9.74 -7.20 6.78
N SER A 270 -8.48 -7.63 6.91
CA SER A 270 -7.69 -7.37 8.08
C SER A 270 -7.59 -5.85 8.31
N ILE A 271 -7.04 -5.09 7.37
CA ILE A 271 -6.90 -3.62 7.51
C ILE A 271 -8.21 -2.97 7.92
N GLY A 272 -9.32 -3.38 7.32
CA GLY A 272 -10.65 -2.91 7.68
C GLY A 272 -10.97 -3.13 9.16
N LEU A 273 -10.87 -4.37 9.65
CA LEU A 273 -11.17 -4.70 11.05
C LEU A 273 -10.30 -3.92 12.04
N LYS A 274 -8.99 -3.82 11.78
CA LYS A 274 -8.06 -3.05 12.63
C LYS A 274 -8.35 -1.55 12.58
N SER A 275 -8.79 -1.05 11.44
CA SER A 275 -9.11 0.37 11.28
C SER A 275 -10.46 0.71 11.91
N GLY A 276 -11.45 -0.18 11.80
CA GLY A 276 -12.81 0.03 12.28
C GLY A 276 -12.89 0.28 13.79
N TYR A 277 -12.18 -0.50 14.60
CA TYR A 277 -12.18 -0.31 16.06
C TYR A 277 -11.46 0.99 16.46
N LYS A 278 -10.36 1.33 15.78
CA LYS A 278 -9.55 2.53 16.06
C LYS A 278 -10.31 3.83 15.78
N VAL A 279 -11.24 3.81 14.84
CA VAL A 279 -12.13 4.96 14.57
C VAL A 279 -12.97 5.30 15.79
N ILE A 280 -13.53 4.30 16.48
CA ILE A 280 -14.40 4.52 17.66
C ILE A 280 -13.60 5.01 18.86
N GLU A 281 -12.48 4.35 19.17
CA GLU A 281 -11.68 4.70 20.37
C GLU A 281 -11.17 6.15 20.34
N ASN A 282 -11.01 6.71 19.14
CA ASN A 282 -10.42 8.03 18.96
C ASN A 282 -11.42 9.06 18.43
N PHE A 283 -12.73 8.76 18.31
CA PHE A 283 -13.70 9.69 17.71
C PHE A 283 -14.04 10.84 18.67
N ASN A 284 -13.40 11.99 18.48
CA ASN A 284 -13.70 13.24 19.18
C ASN A 284 -13.56 14.41 18.19
N GLY A 285 -13.98 15.62 18.59
CA GLY A 285 -13.92 16.78 17.69
C GLY A 285 -12.51 17.07 17.16
N TYR A 286 -11.48 16.78 17.95
CA TYR A 286 -10.09 16.97 17.58
C TYR A 286 -9.60 15.95 16.55
N SER A 287 -9.93 14.67 16.70
CA SER A 287 -9.56 13.64 15.74
C SER A 287 -10.25 13.81 14.39
N LEU A 288 -11.49 14.30 14.37
CA LEU A 288 -12.18 14.67 13.13
C LEU A 288 -11.40 15.71 12.32
N ILE A 289 -10.87 16.74 12.99
CA ILE A 289 -10.03 17.75 12.35
C ILE A 289 -8.78 17.10 11.75
N LEU A 290 -8.10 16.23 12.50
CA LEU A 290 -6.92 15.51 12.01
C LEU A 290 -7.25 14.56 10.84
N MET A 291 -8.41 13.92 10.85
CA MET A 291 -8.87 13.06 9.74
C MET A 291 -9.09 13.87 8.46
N VAL A 292 -9.71 15.05 8.58
CA VAL A 292 -9.93 15.95 7.43
C VAL A 292 -8.61 16.46 6.90
N ILE A 293 -7.68 16.89 7.77
CA ILE A 293 -6.33 17.31 7.37
C ILE A 293 -5.62 16.17 6.64
N SER A 294 -5.67 14.96 7.18
CA SER A 294 -5.06 13.78 6.57
C SER A 294 -5.64 13.49 5.17
N LEU A 295 -6.98 13.56 5.03
CA LEU A 295 -7.66 13.39 3.75
C LEU A 295 -7.19 14.42 2.73
N ILE A 296 -7.08 15.68 3.13
CA ILE A 296 -6.61 16.77 2.27
C ILE A 296 -5.17 16.53 1.83
N ILE A 297 -4.27 16.17 2.75
CA ILE A 297 -2.86 15.85 2.44
C ILE A 297 -2.77 14.70 1.44
N ALA A 298 -3.53 13.62 1.68
CA ALA A 298 -3.51 12.46 0.82
C ALA A 298 -4.03 12.79 -0.59
N LEU A 299 -5.20 13.43 -0.70
CA LEU A 299 -5.77 13.83 -1.98
C LEU A 299 -4.83 14.77 -2.74
N PHE A 300 -4.30 15.79 -2.07
CA PHE A 300 -3.36 16.73 -2.68
C PHE A 300 -2.12 16.02 -3.26
N SER A 301 -1.54 15.10 -2.49
CA SER A 301 -0.37 14.33 -2.91
C SER A 301 -0.65 13.43 -4.12
N ILE A 302 -1.82 12.76 -4.11
CA ILE A 302 -2.29 11.94 -5.24
C ILE A 302 -2.52 12.81 -6.48
N PHE A 303 -3.20 13.95 -6.36
CA PHE A 303 -3.49 14.82 -7.50
C PHE A 303 -2.22 15.40 -8.11
N ILE A 304 -1.26 15.84 -7.30
CA ILE A 304 0.05 16.29 -7.82
C ILE A 304 0.76 15.16 -8.57
N GLY A 305 0.81 13.96 -7.99
CA GLY A 305 1.37 12.79 -8.66
C GLY A 305 0.65 12.46 -9.97
N PHE A 306 -0.69 12.52 -9.97
CA PHE A 306 -1.50 12.32 -11.17
C PHE A 306 -1.19 13.35 -12.25
N PHE A 307 -1.21 14.64 -11.93
CA PHE A 307 -0.97 15.69 -12.92
C PHE A 307 0.44 15.61 -13.51
N LEU A 308 1.45 15.42 -12.65
CA LEU A 308 2.83 15.24 -13.09
C LEU A 308 2.98 14.00 -13.97
N GLY A 309 2.48 12.86 -13.51
CA GLY A 309 2.60 11.59 -14.24
C GLY A 309 1.85 11.60 -15.58
N LYS A 310 0.63 12.14 -15.61
CA LYS A 310 -0.23 12.11 -16.79
C LYS A 310 0.13 13.16 -17.83
N TYR A 311 0.36 14.41 -17.41
CA TYR A 311 0.51 15.52 -18.36
C TYR A 311 1.98 15.86 -18.66
N VAL A 312 2.86 15.74 -17.67
CA VAL A 312 4.29 16.02 -17.87
C VAL A 312 5.02 14.78 -18.37
N PHE A 313 4.89 13.65 -17.66
CA PHE A 313 5.61 12.42 -18.01
C PHE A 313 4.91 11.56 -19.05
N LYS A 314 3.64 11.85 -19.34
CA LYS A 314 2.79 11.15 -20.32
C LYS A 314 2.74 9.64 -20.08
N LEU A 315 2.61 9.24 -18.82
CA LEU A 315 2.48 7.85 -18.43
C LEU A 315 1.06 7.35 -18.70
N ASP A 316 0.97 6.09 -19.14
CA ASP A 316 -0.30 5.37 -19.25
C ASP A 316 -0.89 5.13 -17.85
N TRP A 317 -2.21 5.08 -17.77
CA TRP A 317 -2.90 5.04 -16.47
C TRP A 317 -2.61 3.77 -15.68
N GLU A 318 -2.41 2.65 -16.37
CA GLU A 318 -2.10 1.35 -15.79
C GLU A 318 -0.81 1.41 -14.97
N ILE A 319 0.25 1.97 -15.54
CA ILE A 319 1.54 2.17 -14.85
C ILE A 319 1.41 3.30 -13.82
N LEU A 320 0.73 4.40 -14.18
CA LEU A 320 0.62 5.59 -13.33
C LEU A 320 -0.18 5.32 -12.04
N ALA A 321 -1.27 4.56 -12.12
CA ALA A 321 -2.05 4.13 -10.95
C ALA A 321 -1.17 3.37 -9.95
N GLY A 322 -0.35 2.46 -10.48
CA GLY A 322 0.70 1.78 -9.72
C GLY A 322 1.72 2.74 -9.10
N ALA A 323 2.23 3.67 -9.92
CA ALA A 323 3.24 4.62 -9.50
C ALA A 323 2.73 5.61 -8.42
N ILE A 324 1.46 6.03 -8.48
CA ILE A 324 0.82 6.85 -7.45
C ILE A 324 0.67 6.06 -6.16
N THR A 325 0.18 4.82 -6.23
CA THR A 325 0.01 3.99 -5.03
C THR A 325 1.35 3.64 -4.37
N GLY A 326 2.41 3.44 -5.15
CA GLY A 326 3.77 3.27 -4.64
C GLY A 326 4.36 4.57 -4.06
N GLY A 327 4.11 5.71 -4.70
CA GLY A 327 4.44 7.05 -4.16
C GLY A 327 3.75 7.35 -2.82
N MET A 328 2.50 6.91 -2.68
CA MET A 328 1.71 6.96 -1.45
C MET A 328 2.03 5.81 -0.50
N THR A 329 2.99 4.94 -0.80
CA THR A 329 3.37 3.74 -0.03
C THR A 329 2.20 2.82 0.37
N SER A 330 1.11 2.85 -0.41
CA SER A 330 -0.18 2.26 -0.04
C SER A 330 -0.40 0.93 -0.73
N THR A 331 -0.07 -0.17 -0.04
CA THR A 331 -0.38 -1.53 -0.50
C THR A 331 -1.88 -1.77 -0.75
N PRO A 332 -2.82 -1.27 0.07
CA PRO A 332 -4.26 -1.33 -0.25
C PRO A 332 -4.61 -0.61 -1.57
N GLY A 333 -3.96 0.53 -1.80
CA GLY A 333 -4.07 1.28 -3.05
C GLY A 333 -3.61 0.47 -4.25
N LEU A 334 -2.51 -0.28 -4.15
CA LEU A 334 -2.06 -1.20 -5.20
C LEU A 334 -3.13 -2.27 -5.49
N GLY A 335 -3.75 -2.81 -4.44
CA GLY A 335 -4.94 -3.68 -4.56
C GLY A 335 -6.00 -3.06 -5.47
N ALA A 336 -6.48 -1.86 -5.11
CA ALA A 336 -7.46 -1.13 -5.90
C ALA A 336 -6.99 -0.81 -7.34
N ALA A 337 -5.69 -0.51 -7.53
CA ALA A 337 -5.13 -0.24 -8.85
C ALA A 337 -5.19 -1.47 -9.76
N LEU A 338 -4.95 -2.67 -9.24
CA LEU A 338 -5.05 -3.91 -10.01
C LEU A 338 -6.47 -4.23 -10.40
N GLU A 339 -7.41 -4.02 -9.48
CA GLU A 339 -8.83 -4.27 -9.76
C GLU A 339 -9.38 -3.30 -10.78
N SER A 340 -9.02 -2.01 -10.65
CA SER A 340 -9.46 -0.96 -11.55
C SER A 340 -8.84 -1.11 -12.93
N THR A 341 -7.53 -1.37 -13.03
CA THR A 341 -6.80 -1.38 -14.30
C THR A 341 -6.80 -2.75 -14.98
N LYS A 342 -6.96 -3.83 -14.21
CA LYS A 342 -6.79 -5.23 -14.65
C LYS A 342 -5.43 -5.49 -15.32
N SER A 343 -4.40 -4.74 -14.94
CA SER A 343 -3.07 -4.82 -15.54
C SER A 343 -1.97 -5.00 -14.49
N ASN A 344 -1.02 -5.88 -14.78
CA ASN A 344 0.17 -6.11 -13.95
C ASN A 344 1.18 -4.96 -14.03
N LEU A 345 1.01 -4.04 -14.99
CA LEU A 345 1.82 -2.84 -15.13
C LEU A 345 1.72 -1.92 -13.90
N ALA A 346 0.58 -1.95 -13.18
CA ALA A 346 0.42 -1.23 -11.92
C ALA A 346 1.43 -1.71 -10.86
N VAL A 347 1.75 -2.99 -10.85
CA VAL A 347 2.73 -3.57 -9.91
C VAL A 347 4.13 -3.05 -10.21
N ALA A 348 4.48 -2.98 -11.48
CA ALA A 348 5.78 -2.47 -11.89
C ALA A 348 5.92 -0.99 -11.54
N GLY A 349 4.88 -0.19 -11.76
CA GLY A 349 4.82 1.21 -11.31
C GLY A 349 4.98 1.35 -9.79
N TYR A 350 4.26 0.53 -9.01
CA TYR A 350 4.35 0.50 -7.55
C TYR A 350 5.75 0.12 -7.07
N GLY A 351 6.27 -1.01 -7.56
CA GLY A 351 7.59 -1.53 -7.19
C GLY A 351 8.72 -0.57 -7.54
N ALA A 352 8.58 0.18 -8.64
CA ALA A 352 9.58 1.17 -9.05
C ALA A 352 9.54 2.48 -8.26
N THR A 353 8.37 2.88 -7.74
CA THR A 353 8.22 4.15 -6.99
C THR A 353 8.35 3.98 -5.48
N TYR A 354 7.94 2.82 -4.93
CA TYR A 354 7.88 2.57 -3.50
C TYR A 354 9.22 2.79 -2.77
N PRO A 355 10.39 2.29 -3.24
CA PRO A 355 11.66 2.51 -2.54
C PRO A 355 12.05 4.00 -2.46
N PHE A 356 11.82 4.76 -3.54
CA PHE A 356 12.10 6.20 -3.56
C PHE A 356 11.13 6.99 -2.69
N ALA A 357 9.87 6.56 -2.61
CA ALA A 357 8.89 7.14 -1.70
C ALA A 357 9.29 6.91 -0.23
N LEU A 358 9.82 5.73 0.12
CA LEU A 358 10.35 5.48 1.47
C LEU A 358 11.50 6.42 1.83
N LEU A 359 12.44 6.64 0.90
CA LEU A 359 13.51 7.62 1.09
C LEU A 359 12.95 9.03 1.32
N GLY A 360 12.01 9.46 0.47
CA GLY A 360 11.33 10.75 0.63
C GLY A 360 10.65 10.88 1.99
N MET A 361 9.88 9.88 2.41
CA MET A 361 9.18 9.90 3.68
C MET A 361 10.11 10.03 4.88
N VAL A 362 11.26 9.37 4.85
CA VAL A 362 12.24 9.44 5.94
C VAL A 362 12.91 10.81 5.98
N VAL A 363 13.39 11.30 4.83
CA VAL A 363 14.01 12.63 4.73
C VAL A 363 13.03 13.72 5.16
N PHE A 364 11.81 13.71 4.63
CA PHE A 364 10.83 14.75 4.92
C PHE A 364 10.25 14.67 6.33
N ASN A 365 10.09 13.48 6.94
CA ASN A 365 9.76 13.41 8.36
C ASN A 365 10.87 14.01 9.22
N LYS A 366 12.14 13.74 8.91
CA LYS A 366 13.27 14.32 9.65
C LYS A 366 13.28 15.84 9.55
N ILE A 367 13.13 16.37 8.33
CA ILE A 367 13.05 17.82 8.11
C ILE A 367 11.84 18.42 8.85
N LEU A 368 10.68 17.76 8.79
CA LEU A 368 9.47 18.23 9.48
C LEU A 368 9.68 18.31 10.99
N THR A 369 10.36 17.33 11.59
CA THR A 369 10.70 17.36 13.02
C THR A 369 11.65 18.51 13.36
N LEU A 370 12.66 18.79 12.53
CA LEU A 370 13.64 19.88 12.73
C LEU A 370 13.07 21.29 12.47
N LEU A 371 12.03 21.41 11.65
CA LEU A 371 11.38 22.70 11.39
C LEU A 371 10.39 23.08 12.49
N THR A 372 9.96 22.10 13.27
CA THR A 372 8.95 22.26 14.31
C THR A 372 9.57 22.56 15.68
N PHE A 373 10.78 22.04 15.92
CA PHE A 373 11.53 22.12 17.18
C PHE A 373 12.99 22.36 16.86
#